data_AF-A0A3D8IL16-F1
#
_entry.id   AF-A0A3D8IL16-F1
#
_cell.length_a   1.000
_cell.length_b   1.000
_cell.length_c   1.000
_cell.angle_alpha   90.00
_cell.angle_beta   90.00
_cell.angle_gamma   90.00
#
_symmetry.space_group_name_H-M   'P 1'
#
loop_
_entity.id
_entity.type
_entity.pdbx_description
1 polymer ?
#
loop_
_entity_poly.entity_id
_entity_poly.type
_entity_poly.pdbx_seq_one_letter_code
_entity_poly.pdbx_strand_id
1 'polypeptide(L)'
;MVMKDFFRQPHFKQVFIFGILVYGVALFALIRGDVYYIDDWRHSIDGGNWNHFSRYVATKLSHIVNLKPIAIDVSPLTQIFAVMFLVFGGMIISFLICKKIDYIGMLAAIPLGLSPYFLENLSYKFDSVFMGFSVLCCILPFLLKDRTLIFFISSVVCLILMYCSYQASNGIYMILGIYLTLSVYFVEGASLKRALGFFICVYFGIFDSLIYL
;
A
#
# COMPACT_ATOMS: atom_id res chain seq x y z
N MET A 1 -7.46 -18.83 -9.56
CA MET A 1 -6.33 -18.47 -8.65
C MET A 1 -6.50 -17.00 -8.41
N VAL A 2 -6.65 -16.57 -7.15
CA VAL A 2 -7.01 -15.21 -6.75
C VAL A 2 -6.27 -14.15 -7.59
N MET A 3 -4.95 -14.24 -7.70
CA MET A 3 -4.16 -13.32 -8.55
C MET A 3 -4.54 -13.31 -10.04
N LYS A 4 -4.74 -14.47 -10.68
CA LYS A 4 -5.15 -14.53 -12.10
C LYS A 4 -6.56 -13.98 -12.30
N ASP A 5 -7.43 -14.25 -11.34
CA ASP A 5 -8.84 -13.85 -11.40
C ASP A 5 -8.98 -12.33 -11.15
N PHE A 6 -8.08 -11.73 -10.36
CA PHE A 6 -7.97 -10.29 -10.14
C PHE A 6 -7.69 -9.52 -11.43
N PHE A 7 -6.65 -9.89 -12.18
CA PHE A 7 -6.30 -9.19 -13.42
C PHE A 7 -7.28 -9.44 -14.58
N ARG A 8 -8.15 -10.44 -14.46
CA ARG A 8 -9.19 -10.78 -15.44
C ARG A 8 -10.54 -10.16 -15.13
N GLN A 9 -10.68 -9.40 -14.05
CA GLN A 9 -11.94 -8.77 -13.69
C GLN A 9 -12.44 -7.85 -14.82
N PRO A 10 -13.75 -7.85 -15.10
CA PRO A 10 -14.32 -6.90 -16.02
C PRO A 10 -14.11 -5.48 -15.47
N HIS A 11 -14.00 -4.50 -16.37
CA HIS A 11 -13.84 -3.09 -16.02
C HIS A 11 -12.59 -2.71 -15.20
N PHE A 12 -11.59 -3.59 -15.10
CA PHE A 12 -10.37 -3.36 -14.31
C PHE A 12 -9.74 -1.98 -14.54
N LYS A 13 -9.51 -1.63 -15.81
CA LYS A 13 -8.89 -0.36 -16.19
C LYS A 13 -9.79 0.84 -15.87
N GLN A 14 -11.10 0.69 -16.09
CA GLN A 14 -12.08 1.75 -15.81
C GLN A 14 -12.16 2.03 -14.31
N VAL A 15 -12.18 1.00 -13.47
CA VAL A 15 -12.21 1.16 -12.01
C VAL A 15 -10.89 1.76 -11.50
N PHE A 16 -9.76 1.36 -12.07
CA PHE A 16 -8.46 1.96 -11.75
C PHE A 16 -8.41 3.46 -12.09
N ILE A 17 -8.81 3.84 -13.31
CA ILE A 17 -8.87 5.24 -13.74
C ILE A 17 -9.88 6.02 -12.88
N PHE A 18 -11.04 5.44 -12.61
CA PHE A 18 -12.06 6.03 -11.75
C PHE A 18 -11.51 6.33 -10.35
N GLY A 19 -10.82 5.37 -9.73
CA GLY A 19 -10.18 5.58 -8.43
C GLY A 19 -9.19 6.74 -8.45
N ILE A 20 -8.33 6.82 -9.48
CA ILE A 20 -7.38 7.93 -9.65
C ILE A 20 -8.11 9.27 -9.76
N LEU A 21 -9.19 9.33 -10.54
CA LEU A 21 -9.98 10.56 -10.69
C LEU A 21 -10.64 10.99 -9.37
N VAL A 22 -11.17 10.04 -8.60
CA VAL A 22 -11.80 10.37 -7.30
C VAL A 22 -10.76 10.90 -6.31
N TYR A 23 -9.61 10.24 -6.18
CA TYR A 23 -8.51 10.76 -5.36
C TYR A 23 -8.00 12.10 -5.89
N GLY A 24 -7.91 12.28 -7.21
CA GLY A 24 -7.48 13.53 -7.84
C GLY A 24 -8.41 14.70 -7.52
N VAL A 25 -9.73 14.48 -7.53
CA VAL A 25 -10.72 15.48 -7.10
C VAL A 25 -10.57 15.79 -5.60
N ALA A 26 -10.41 14.76 -4.76
CA ALA A 26 -10.26 14.95 -3.32
C ALA A 26 -8.97 15.69 -2.94
N LEU A 27 -7.88 15.41 -3.63
CA LEU A 27 -6.58 16.04 -3.41
C LEU A 27 -6.42 17.36 -4.18
N PHE A 28 -7.40 17.77 -4.98
CA PHE A 28 -7.28 18.96 -5.82
C PHE A 28 -6.98 20.22 -4.99
N ALA A 29 -7.69 20.40 -3.87
CA ALA A 29 -7.47 21.54 -2.98
C ALA A 29 -6.08 21.50 -2.33
N LEU A 30 -5.63 20.30 -1.93
CA LEU A 30 -4.32 20.08 -1.32
C LEU A 30 -3.19 20.40 -2.32
N ILE A 31 -3.26 19.85 -3.53
CA ILE A 31 -2.27 20.07 -4.59
C ILE A 31 -2.25 21.55 -5.01
N ARG A 32 -3.42 22.17 -5.16
CA ARG A 32 -3.53 23.60 -5.49
C ARG A 32 -2.96 24.50 -4.40
N GLY A 33 -3.01 24.07 -3.14
CA GLY A 33 -2.47 24.83 -2.02
C GLY A 33 -0.96 25.05 -2.12
N ASP A 34 -0.24 24.12 -2.75
CA ASP A 34 1.20 24.20 -3.03
C ASP A 34 2.07 24.49 -1.79
N VAL A 35 1.63 24.03 -0.62
CA VAL A 35 2.31 24.28 0.66
C VAL A 35 3.28 23.14 0.98
N TYR A 36 4.47 23.48 1.49
CA TYR A 36 5.37 22.49 2.09
C TYR A 36 4.88 22.05 3.45
N TYR A 37 4.76 20.73 3.62
CA TYR A 37 4.52 20.15 4.93
C TYR A 37 5.82 20.09 5.75
N ILE A 38 5.75 19.69 7.02
CA ILE A 38 6.80 19.93 8.01
C ILE A 38 8.21 19.47 7.56
N ASP A 39 8.32 18.25 7.02
CA ASP A 39 9.61 17.69 6.58
C ASP A 39 9.99 18.15 5.16
N ASP A 40 9.02 18.55 4.33
CA ASP A 40 9.27 19.01 2.97
C ASP A 40 10.16 20.25 2.93
N TRP A 41 10.04 21.15 3.93
CA TRP A 41 10.91 22.32 4.07
C TRP A 41 12.39 21.92 4.12
N ARG A 42 12.71 20.93 4.95
CA ARG A 42 14.08 20.44 5.08
C ARG A 42 14.54 19.78 3.78
N HIS A 43 13.71 18.90 3.21
CA HIS A 43 14.04 18.18 1.98
C HIS A 43 14.25 19.09 0.78
N SER A 44 13.52 20.21 0.71
CA SER A 44 13.71 21.22 -0.34
C SER A 44 15.07 21.92 -0.30
N ILE A 45 15.75 21.89 0.85
CA ILE A 45 17.05 22.54 1.07
C ILE A 45 18.18 21.50 1.00
N ASP A 46 18.05 20.38 1.70
CA ASP A 46 19.11 19.37 1.84
C ASP A 46 19.08 18.26 0.77
N GLY A 47 18.02 18.24 -0.05
CA GLY A 47 17.85 17.28 -1.13
C GLY A 47 17.37 15.90 -0.69
N GLY A 48 16.99 15.72 0.58
CA GLY A 48 16.33 14.51 1.08
C GLY A 48 17.19 13.25 1.14
N ASN A 49 17.21 12.60 2.31
CA ASN A 49 17.83 11.29 2.47
C ASN A 49 17.13 10.49 3.57
N TRP A 50 16.55 9.34 3.21
CA TRP A 50 15.78 8.48 4.10
C TRP A 50 16.56 7.25 4.57
N ASN A 51 17.87 7.17 4.34
CA ASN A 51 18.67 6.02 4.81
C ASN A 51 18.73 5.90 6.34
N HIS A 52 18.38 6.98 7.06
CA HIS A 52 18.17 6.93 8.49
C HIS A 52 17.00 5.99 8.84
N PHE A 53 17.10 5.25 9.96
CA PHE A 53 16.11 4.22 10.34
C PHE A 53 15.87 3.13 9.27
N SER A 54 16.92 2.76 8.53
CA SER A 54 16.90 1.67 7.54
C SER A 54 15.93 1.86 6.36
N ARG A 55 15.47 3.09 6.05
CA ARG A 55 14.55 3.31 4.92
C ARG A 55 15.26 3.41 3.56
N TYR A 56 16.08 2.41 3.25
CA TYR A 56 16.87 2.35 2.02
C TYR A 56 16.00 2.29 0.76
N VAL A 57 14.81 1.69 0.83
CA VAL A 57 13.87 1.62 -0.30
C VAL A 57 13.22 2.98 -0.52
N ALA A 58 12.90 3.74 0.54
CA ALA A 58 12.41 5.12 0.41
C ALA A 58 13.40 6.00 -0.36
N THR A 59 14.68 5.98 0.01
CA THR A 59 15.73 6.73 -0.70
C THR A 59 15.82 6.32 -2.17
N LYS A 60 15.83 5.01 -2.46
CA LYS A 60 15.87 4.52 -3.85
C LYS A 60 14.64 4.94 -4.66
N LEU A 61 13.44 4.84 -4.09
CA LEU A 61 12.21 5.27 -4.75
C LEU A 61 12.22 6.78 -5.02
N SER A 62 12.66 7.58 -4.05
CA SER A 62 12.84 9.02 -4.24
C SER A 62 13.79 9.32 -5.40
N HIS A 63 14.95 8.65 -5.46
CA HIS A 63 15.90 8.83 -6.56
C HIS A 63 15.34 8.41 -7.92
N ILE A 64 14.55 7.32 -7.98
CA ILE A 64 13.91 6.85 -9.20
C ILE A 64 12.90 7.89 -9.70
N VAL A 65 12.05 8.42 -8.81
CA VAL A 65 11.04 9.43 -9.18
C VAL A 65 11.69 10.73 -9.63
N ASN A 66 12.78 11.14 -8.99
CA ASN A 66 13.53 12.34 -9.33
C ASN A 66 14.50 12.17 -10.52
N LEU A 67 14.72 10.92 -10.96
CA LEU A 67 15.73 10.54 -11.96
C LEU A 67 17.16 11.02 -11.60
N LYS A 68 17.42 11.27 -10.31
CA LYS A 68 18.66 11.86 -9.77
C LYS A 68 18.91 11.34 -8.35
N PRO A 69 20.17 11.31 -7.87
CA PRO A 69 20.52 10.90 -6.50
C PRO A 69 20.23 11.99 -5.45
N ILE A 70 19.29 12.89 -5.75
CA ILE A 70 18.85 13.98 -4.89
C ILE A 70 17.36 14.18 -5.13
N ALA A 71 16.61 14.38 -4.06
CA ALA A 71 15.19 14.70 -4.12
C ALA A 71 15.02 16.20 -4.36
N ILE A 72 14.22 16.56 -5.36
CA ILE A 72 13.78 17.92 -5.62
C ILE A 72 12.25 17.94 -5.56
N ASP A 73 11.65 19.13 -5.41
CA ASP A 73 10.20 19.22 -5.46
C ASP A 73 9.72 18.93 -6.90
N VAL A 74 9.15 17.74 -7.09
CA VAL A 74 8.47 17.30 -8.32
C VAL A 74 6.96 17.20 -8.13
N SER A 75 6.40 17.81 -7.09
CA SER A 75 4.97 17.80 -6.83
C SER A 75 4.19 18.28 -8.07
N PRO A 76 3.04 17.65 -8.38
CA PRO A 76 2.36 16.59 -7.63
C PRO A 76 2.74 15.15 -8.02
N LEU A 77 3.87 14.93 -8.71
CA LEU A 77 4.20 13.62 -9.29
C LEU A 77 4.28 12.49 -8.24
N THR A 78 4.95 12.73 -7.11
CA THR A 78 5.05 11.80 -5.98
C THR A 78 3.67 11.42 -5.43
N GLN A 79 2.78 12.40 -5.28
CA GLN A 79 1.41 12.23 -4.81
C GLN A 79 0.56 11.45 -5.82
N ILE A 80 0.75 11.69 -7.12
CA ILE A 80 0.10 10.92 -8.18
C ILE A 80 0.52 9.44 -8.10
N PHE A 81 1.81 9.15 -7.94
CA PHE A 81 2.26 7.76 -7.76
C PHE A 81 1.70 7.13 -6.49
N ALA A 82 1.68 7.88 -5.38
CA ALA A 82 1.07 7.42 -4.13
C ALA A 82 -0.41 7.03 -4.34
N VAL A 83 -1.18 7.87 -5.04
CA VAL A 83 -2.57 7.60 -5.41
C VAL A 83 -2.68 6.35 -6.27
N MET A 84 -1.80 6.14 -7.25
CA MET A 84 -1.82 4.93 -8.06
C MET A 84 -1.62 3.67 -7.21
N PHE A 85 -0.70 3.69 -6.24
CA PHE A 85 -0.50 2.58 -5.31
C PHE A 85 -1.72 2.34 -4.41
N LEU A 86 -2.32 3.41 -3.88
CA LEU A 86 -3.52 3.33 -3.05
C LEU A 86 -4.73 2.80 -3.81
N VAL A 87 -4.95 3.25 -5.04
CA VAL A 87 -6.04 2.76 -5.90
C VAL A 87 -5.85 1.28 -6.19
N PHE A 88 -4.63 0.88 -6.55
CA PHE A 88 -4.34 -0.53 -6.81
C PHE A 88 -4.54 -1.39 -5.54
N GLY A 89 -4.05 -0.93 -4.38
CA GLY A 89 -4.29 -1.57 -3.09
C GLY A 89 -5.78 -1.66 -2.73
N GLY A 90 -6.53 -0.59 -2.96
CA GLY A 90 -7.98 -0.56 -2.75
C GLY A 90 -8.74 -1.53 -3.65
N MET A 91 -8.35 -1.64 -4.93
CA MET A 91 -8.90 -2.65 -5.84
C MET A 91 -8.60 -4.07 -5.35
N ILE A 92 -7.39 -4.33 -4.84
CA ILE A 92 -7.05 -5.64 -4.25
C ILE A 92 -7.94 -5.93 -3.05
N ILE A 93 -8.10 -4.98 -2.12
CA ILE A 93 -8.96 -5.15 -0.94
C ILE A 93 -10.41 -5.43 -1.38
N SER A 94 -10.96 -4.62 -2.29
CA SER A 94 -12.30 -4.82 -2.86
C SER A 94 -12.45 -6.23 -3.43
N PHE A 95 -11.46 -6.68 -4.20
CA PHE A 95 -11.50 -8.02 -4.79
C PHE A 95 -11.39 -9.14 -3.73
N LEU A 96 -10.52 -9.00 -2.74
CA LEU A 96 -10.33 -10.01 -1.70
C LEU A 96 -11.61 -10.20 -0.86
N ILE A 97 -12.31 -9.11 -0.57
CA ILE A 97 -13.52 -9.08 0.25
C ILE A 97 -14.75 -9.43 -0.57
N CYS A 98 -15.02 -8.69 -1.65
CA CYS A 98 -16.26 -8.80 -2.41
C CYS A 98 -16.19 -9.81 -3.56
N LYS A 99 -15.01 -10.37 -3.86
CA LYS A 99 -14.74 -11.26 -5.01
C LYS A 99 -15.01 -10.64 -6.38
N LYS A 100 -15.14 -9.32 -6.44
CA LYS A 100 -15.34 -8.53 -7.66
C LYS A 100 -14.66 -7.16 -7.53
N ILE A 101 -14.36 -6.56 -8.68
CA ILE A 101 -13.89 -5.17 -8.78
C ILE A 101 -14.99 -4.37 -9.48
N ASP A 102 -15.59 -3.43 -8.74
CA ASP A 102 -16.58 -2.50 -9.26
C ASP A 102 -16.39 -1.11 -8.64
N TYR A 103 -17.13 -0.14 -9.16
CA TYR A 103 -17.05 1.25 -8.70
C TYR A 103 -17.43 1.38 -7.22
N ILE A 104 -18.40 0.60 -6.73
CA ILE A 104 -18.85 0.65 -5.34
C ILE A 104 -17.76 0.13 -4.41
N GLY A 105 -17.14 -1.00 -4.73
CA GLY A 105 -16.01 -1.54 -3.99
C GLY A 105 -14.81 -0.59 -3.97
N MET A 106 -14.55 0.10 -5.08
CA MET A 106 -13.54 1.15 -5.12
C MET A 106 -13.91 2.34 -4.21
N LEU A 107 -15.16 2.82 -4.25
CA LEU A 107 -15.63 3.88 -3.36
C LEU A 107 -15.51 3.48 -1.88
N ALA A 108 -15.85 2.23 -1.54
CA ALA A 108 -15.71 1.69 -0.19
C ALA A 108 -14.24 1.61 0.27
N ALA A 109 -13.28 1.49 -0.66
CA ALA A 109 -11.85 1.44 -0.38
C ALA A 109 -11.17 2.82 -0.33
N ILE A 110 -11.86 3.91 -0.68
CA ILE A 110 -11.32 5.29 -0.64
C ILE A 110 -10.79 5.72 0.74
N PRO A 111 -11.40 5.33 1.89
CA PRO A 111 -10.85 5.68 3.20
C PRO A 111 -9.41 5.20 3.41
N LEU A 112 -8.92 4.23 2.62
CA LEU A 112 -7.52 3.81 2.64
C LEU A 112 -6.56 4.99 2.44
N GLY A 113 -6.89 5.94 1.56
CA GLY A 113 -6.07 7.13 1.30
C GLY A 113 -6.68 8.45 1.76
N LEU A 114 -8.01 8.54 1.89
CA LEU A 114 -8.70 9.77 2.33
C LEU A 114 -9.11 9.75 3.80
N SER A 115 -8.71 8.75 4.58
CA SER A 115 -8.78 8.87 6.04
C SER A 115 -7.94 10.06 6.50
N PRO A 116 -8.32 10.77 7.58
CA PRO A 116 -7.53 11.90 8.09
C PRO A 116 -6.05 11.56 8.30
N TYR A 117 -5.77 10.33 8.73
CA TYR A 117 -4.41 9.84 8.95
C TYR A 117 -3.62 9.73 7.64
N PHE A 118 -4.13 9.05 6.61
CA PHE A 118 -3.37 8.90 5.37
C PHE A 118 -3.38 10.14 4.48
N LEU A 119 -4.39 11.01 4.64
CA LEU A 119 -4.43 12.30 3.94
C LEU A 119 -3.26 13.20 4.36
N GLU A 120 -2.82 13.08 5.62
CA GLU A 120 -1.57 13.72 6.07
C GLU A 120 -0.36 13.17 5.31
N ASN A 121 -0.22 11.85 5.16
CA ASN A 121 0.86 11.25 4.35
C ASN A 121 0.85 11.75 2.90
N LEU A 122 -0.33 11.95 2.31
CA LEU A 122 -0.47 12.52 0.96
C LEU A 122 -0.15 14.01 0.88
N SER A 123 -0.08 14.71 2.02
CA SER A 123 0.32 16.12 2.08
C SER A 123 1.82 16.32 1.87
N TYR A 124 2.64 15.30 2.16
CA TYR A 124 4.09 15.37 1.94
C TYR A 124 4.44 15.28 0.45
N LYS A 125 5.08 16.33 -0.06
CA LYS A 125 5.50 16.40 -1.47
C LYS A 125 6.66 15.46 -1.78
N PHE A 126 7.55 15.19 -0.83
CA PHE A 126 8.70 14.32 -1.07
C PHE A 126 8.42 12.86 -0.74
N ASP A 127 7.61 12.62 0.31
CA ASP A 127 7.53 11.30 0.96
C ASP A 127 6.37 10.43 0.48
N SER A 128 5.31 11.07 -0.01
CA SER A 128 4.03 10.42 -0.33
C SER A 128 4.18 9.19 -1.22
N VAL A 129 5.13 9.19 -2.17
CA VAL A 129 5.35 8.08 -3.09
C VAL A 129 5.73 6.78 -2.41
N PHE A 130 6.72 6.79 -1.49
CA PHE A 130 7.16 5.57 -0.81
C PHE A 130 6.24 5.22 0.38
N MET A 131 5.53 6.20 0.94
CA MET A 131 4.44 5.95 1.88
C MET A 131 3.29 5.19 1.20
N GLY A 132 2.83 5.62 0.02
CA GLY A 132 1.82 4.90 -0.77
C GLY A 132 2.30 3.51 -1.23
N PHE A 133 3.55 3.41 -1.66
CA PHE A 133 4.17 2.12 -2.01
C PHE A 133 4.15 1.13 -0.84
N SER A 134 4.48 1.60 0.37
CA SER A 134 4.49 0.78 1.58
C SER A 134 3.12 0.17 1.89
N VAL A 135 2.03 0.92 1.65
CA VAL A 135 0.65 0.43 1.80
C VAL A 135 0.37 -0.69 0.80
N LEU A 136 0.76 -0.51 -0.47
CA LEU A 136 0.60 -1.55 -1.48
C LEU A 136 1.37 -2.82 -1.10
N CYS A 137 2.61 -2.69 -0.61
CA CYS A 137 3.39 -3.83 -0.12
C CYS A 137 2.68 -4.60 1.01
N CYS A 138 1.97 -3.92 1.91
CA CYS A 138 1.16 -4.59 2.93
C CYS A 138 -0.04 -5.38 2.39
N ILE A 139 -0.52 -5.05 1.18
CA ILE A 139 -1.76 -5.63 0.63
C ILE A 139 -1.45 -6.70 -0.41
N LEU A 140 -0.41 -6.50 -1.23
CA LEU A 140 -0.09 -7.31 -2.40
C LEU A 140 0.06 -8.82 -2.13
N PRO A 141 0.73 -9.28 -1.04
CA PRO A 141 0.91 -10.71 -0.76
C PRO A 141 -0.41 -11.49 -0.71
N PHE A 142 -1.49 -10.87 -0.23
CA PHE A 142 -2.77 -11.54 -0.05
C PHE A 142 -3.44 -11.98 -1.35
N LEU A 143 -3.02 -11.48 -2.52
CA LEU A 143 -3.43 -12.03 -3.82
C LEU A 143 -2.92 -13.47 -4.05
N LEU A 144 -1.88 -13.87 -3.33
CA LEU A 144 -1.21 -15.17 -3.42
C LEU A 144 -1.65 -16.13 -2.30
N LYS A 145 -2.65 -15.76 -1.50
CA LYS A 145 -3.13 -16.52 -0.32
C LYS A 145 -3.51 -17.99 -0.60
N ASP A 146 -3.84 -18.33 -1.85
CA ASP A 146 -4.20 -19.69 -2.26
C ASP A 146 -3.03 -20.67 -2.17
N ARG A 147 -1.77 -20.19 -2.15
CA ARG A 147 -0.56 -21.01 -2.08
C ARG A 147 0.29 -20.60 -0.89
N THR A 148 0.19 -21.34 0.21
CA THR A 148 0.83 -21.00 1.50
C THR A 148 2.31 -20.62 1.39
N LEU A 149 3.13 -21.42 0.70
CA LEU A 149 4.56 -21.13 0.56
C LEU A 149 4.83 -19.86 -0.24
N ILE A 150 4.11 -19.65 -1.35
CA ILE A 150 4.28 -18.46 -2.20
C ILE A 150 3.78 -17.22 -1.45
N PHE A 151 2.62 -17.32 -0.80
CA PHE A 151 2.10 -16.30 0.09
C PHE A 151 3.14 -15.90 1.14
N PHE A 152 3.68 -16.87 1.89
CA PHE A 152 4.66 -16.63 2.93
C PHE A 152 5.92 -15.92 2.41
N ILE A 153 6.55 -16.43 1.36
CA ILE A 153 7.73 -15.80 0.75
C ILE A 153 7.39 -14.38 0.27
N SER A 154 6.25 -14.21 -0.41
CA SER A 154 5.82 -12.88 -0.88
C SER A 154 5.54 -11.92 0.26
N SER A 155 4.99 -12.39 1.39
CA SER A 155 4.76 -11.59 2.58
C SER A 155 6.07 -11.12 3.19
N VAL A 156 7.05 -12.01 3.39
CA VAL A 156 8.36 -11.63 3.94
C VAL A 156 9.02 -10.57 3.06
N VAL A 157 9.06 -10.80 1.74
CA VAL A 157 9.64 -9.83 0.79
C VAL A 157 8.91 -8.49 0.83
N CYS A 158 7.58 -8.49 0.75
CA CYS A 158 6.82 -7.24 0.74
C CYS A 158 6.89 -6.51 2.08
N LEU A 159 6.96 -7.21 3.21
CA LEU A 159 7.11 -6.59 4.53
C LEU A 159 8.50 -5.97 4.69
N ILE A 160 9.58 -6.61 4.23
CA ILE A 160 10.91 -5.98 4.18
C ILE A 160 10.87 -4.71 3.33
N LEU A 161 10.23 -4.74 2.15
CA LEU A 161 10.06 -3.56 1.30
C LEU A 161 9.27 -2.44 2.01
N MET A 162 8.21 -2.80 2.73
CA MET A 162 7.42 -1.86 3.54
C MET A 162 8.25 -1.25 4.67
N TYR A 163 8.96 -2.06 5.45
CA TYR A 163 9.77 -1.56 6.57
C TYR A 163 10.94 -0.69 6.10
N CYS A 164 11.54 -1.02 4.96
CA CYS A 164 12.57 -0.20 4.32
C CYS A 164 12.00 1.01 3.55
N SER A 165 10.69 1.21 3.55
CA SER A 165 10.01 2.38 2.96
C SER A 165 9.36 3.25 4.03
N TYR A 166 8.30 2.74 4.66
CA TYR A 166 7.53 3.43 5.70
C TYR A 166 6.89 2.42 6.65
N GLN A 167 7.47 2.29 7.84
CA GLN A 167 7.16 1.23 8.82
C GLN A 167 5.74 1.31 9.39
N ALA A 168 5.14 2.51 9.44
CA ALA A 168 3.82 2.72 10.04
C ALA A 168 2.69 2.02 9.26
N SER A 169 2.91 1.62 8.01
CA SER A 169 1.93 0.86 7.22
C SER A 169 1.71 -0.57 7.70
N ASN A 170 2.56 -1.12 8.57
CA ASN A 170 2.47 -2.51 9.03
C ASN A 170 1.08 -2.89 9.61
N GLY A 171 0.39 -1.93 10.24
CA GLY A 171 -0.97 -2.12 10.75
C GLY A 171 -1.96 -2.62 9.68
N ILE A 172 -1.78 -2.21 8.42
CA ILE A 172 -2.64 -2.61 7.30
C ILE A 172 -2.50 -4.12 7.04
N TYR A 173 -1.27 -4.64 7.00
CA TYR A 173 -1.01 -6.07 6.80
C TYR A 173 -1.62 -6.90 7.94
N MET A 174 -1.46 -6.44 9.19
CA MET A 174 -2.02 -7.11 10.37
C MET A 174 -3.54 -7.17 10.33
N ILE A 175 -4.22 -6.04 10.13
CA ILE A 175 -5.68 -5.96 10.13
C ILE A 175 -6.25 -6.79 8.97
N LEU A 176 -5.67 -6.68 7.77
CA LEU A 176 -6.13 -7.46 6.61
C LEU A 176 -5.91 -8.97 6.82
N GLY A 177 -4.79 -9.36 7.41
CA GLY A 177 -4.49 -10.76 7.74
C GLY A 177 -5.43 -11.35 8.78
N ILE A 178 -5.79 -10.58 9.82
CA ILE A 178 -6.80 -10.97 10.81
C ILE A 178 -8.17 -11.09 10.13
N TYR A 179 -8.58 -10.09 9.36
CA TYR A 179 -9.85 -10.12 8.63
C TYR A 179 -9.94 -11.36 7.74
N LEU A 180 -8.90 -11.64 6.95
CA LEU A 180 -8.91 -12.78 6.04
C LEU A 180 -8.89 -14.12 6.79
N THR A 181 -8.15 -14.23 7.88
CA THR A 181 -8.22 -15.38 8.81
C THR A 181 -9.65 -15.64 9.27
N LEU A 182 -10.33 -14.60 9.76
CA LEU A 182 -11.71 -14.70 10.24
C LEU A 182 -12.66 -15.05 9.10
N SER A 183 -12.46 -14.49 7.90
CA SER A 183 -13.26 -14.80 6.71
C SER A 183 -13.12 -16.26 6.28
N VAL A 184 -11.92 -16.85 6.36
CA VAL A 184 -11.69 -18.28 6.07
C VAL A 184 -12.50 -19.17 7.01
N TYR A 185 -12.63 -18.79 8.28
CA TYR A 185 -13.40 -19.56 9.26
C TYR A 185 -14.91 -19.32 9.13
N PHE A 186 -15.36 -18.07 9.20
CA PHE A 186 -16.78 -17.71 9.27
C PHE A 186 -17.50 -17.68 7.92
N VAL A 187 -16.81 -17.27 6.85
CA VAL A 187 -17.43 -17.06 5.53
C VAL A 187 -17.16 -18.26 4.61
N GLU A 188 -15.92 -18.73 4.54
CA GLU A 188 -15.56 -19.90 3.72
C GLU A 188 -15.93 -21.23 4.43
N GLY A 189 -16.29 -21.21 5.71
CA GLY A 189 -16.69 -22.39 6.48
C GLY A 189 -15.57 -23.42 6.68
N ALA A 190 -14.31 -22.99 6.61
CA ALA A 190 -13.17 -23.88 6.74
C ALA A 190 -12.92 -24.32 8.19
N SER A 191 -12.15 -25.39 8.37
CA SER A 191 -11.77 -25.87 9.71
C SER A 191 -10.94 -24.84 10.48
N LEU A 192 -11.10 -24.80 11.80
CA LEU A 192 -10.31 -23.93 12.70
C LEU A 192 -8.80 -24.13 12.50
N LYS A 193 -8.36 -25.37 12.26
CA LYS A 193 -6.95 -25.68 11.97
C LYS A 193 -6.43 -24.94 10.74
N ARG A 194 -7.24 -24.83 9.68
CA ARG A 194 -6.85 -24.10 8.46
C ARG A 194 -6.79 -22.59 8.71
N ALA A 195 -7.77 -22.04 9.40
CA ALA A 195 -7.79 -20.62 9.76
C ALA A 195 -6.58 -20.24 10.63
N LEU A 196 -6.31 -21.02 11.69
CA LEU A 196 -5.14 -20.84 12.55
C LEU A 196 -3.83 -21.01 11.78
N GLY A 197 -3.74 -22.00 10.87
CA GLY A 197 -2.56 -22.16 10.02
C GLY A 197 -2.29 -20.94 9.15
N PHE A 198 -3.32 -20.31 8.59
CA PHE A 198 -3.19 -19.07 7.82
C PHE A 198 -2.78 -17.89 8.72
N PHE A 199 -3.40 -17.74 9.89
CA PHE A 199 -3.02 -16.71 10.87
C PHE A 199 -1.55 -16.83 11.29
N ILE A 200 -1.10 -18.05 11.57
CA ILE A 200 0.29 -18.36 11.91
C ILE A 200 1.21 -17.93 10.76
N CYS A 201 0.87 -18.23 9.50
CA CYS A 201 1.65 -17.78 8.35
C CYS A 201 1.73 -16.25 8.24
N VAL A 202 0.62 -15.54 8.51
CA VAL A 202 0.60 -14.07 8.55
C VAL A 202 1.53 -13.55 9.65
N TYR A 203 1.43 -14.10 10.85
CA TYR A 203 2.22 -13.70 12.01
C TYR A 203 3.71 -13.95 11.83
N PHE A 204 4.11 -15.15 11.37
CA PHE A 204 5.51 -15.44 11.08
C PHE A 204 6.07 -14.61 9.93
N GLY A 205 5.24 -14.22 8.95
CA GLY A 205 5.67 -13.27 7.92
C GLY A 205 6.17 -11.95 8.52
N ILE A 206 5.51 -11.45 9.57
CA ILE A 206 5.92 -10.24 10.31
C ILE A 206 7.21 -10.51 11.07
N PHE A 207 7.25 -11.57 11.88
CA PHE A 207 8.42 -11.88 12.71
C PHE A 207 9.68 -12.07 11.86
N ASP A 208 9.60 -12.87 10.80
CA ASP A 208 10.74 -13.17 9.95
C ASP A 208 11.22 -11.93 9.21
N SER A 209 10.31 -11.09 8.71
CA SER A 209 10.70 -9.84 8.06
C SER A 209 11.46 -8.89 8.99
N LEU A 210 11.17 -8.90 10.31
CA LEU A 210 11.88 -8.09 11.31
C LEU A 210 13.30 -8.59 11.58
N ILE A 211 13.61 -9.87 11.34
CA ILE A 211 14.96 -10.42 11.50
C ILE A 211 15.94 -9.82 10.47
N TYR A 212 15.42 -9.37 9.32
CA TYR A 212 16.21 -8.87 8.19
C TYR A 212 16.37 -7.35 8.15
N LEU A 213 15.93 -6.62 9.18
CA LEU A 213 16.04 -5.16 9.33
C LEU A 213 17.14 -4.73 10.29
#